data_AF-A0A2D6KX82-F1
#
_entry.id   AF-A0A2D6KX82-F1
#
_cell.length_a   1.000
_cell.length_b   1.000
_cell.length_c   1.000
_cell.angle_alpha   90.00
_cell.angle_beta   90.00
_cell.angle_gamma   90.00
#
_symmetry.space_group_name_H-M   'P 1'
#
loop_
_entity.id
_entity.type
_entity.pdbx_description
1 polymer ?
#
loop_
_entity_poly.entity_id
_entity_poly.type
_entity_poly.pdbx_seq_one_letter_code
_entity_poly.pdbx_strand_id
1 'polypeptide(L)'
;MPFKGTFTMFFNKKSEELVKRHISSGLKEIKEELDEHLTSVNQNTNEIQTNYEYLCELDSKIEKLKERIDEITMFLGISHPKADYKISPLTKNEKEVFLILYTKGEEKGYLTYKEIARSLALSEDLVMNYITNLIEKGIPIIKKYANNKVSIKLDSNFKSIQAKENIVKIDEAISAKLSH
;
A
#
# COMPACT_ATOMS: atom_id res chain seq x y z
N MET A 1 -82.61 4.14 -26.17
CA MET A 1 -81.89 3.98 -24.88
C MET A 1 -80.39 4.18 -25.11
N PRO A 2 -79.80 5.32 -24.71
CA PRO A 2 -78.38 5.60 -24.88
C PRO A 2 -77.65 5.45 -23.54
N PHE A 3 -77.21 4.24 -23.18
CA PHE A 3 -76.46 4.01 -21.92
C PHE A 3 -75.16 3.21 -22.08
N LYS A 4 -74.84 2.70 -23.28
CA LYS A 4 -73.64 1.87 -23.49
C LYS A 4 -72.33 2.64 -23.73
N GLY A 5 -72.39 3.86 -24.28
CA GLY A 5 -71.19 4.65 -24.64
C GLY A 5 -70.56 5.41 -23.47
N THR A 6 -71.36 5.81 -22.48
CA THR A 6 -70.88 6.49 -21.27
C THR A 6 -70.16 5.52 -20.33
N PHE A 7 -70.65 4.29 -20.17
CA PHE A 7 -70.07 3.31 -19.25
C PHE A 7 -68.64 2.87 -19.65
N THR A 8 -68.37 2.66 -20.94
CA THR A 8 -67.04 2.26 -21.44
C THR A 8 -66.01 3.38 -21.34
N MET A 9 -66.39 4.64 -21.60
CA MET A 9 -65.50 5.79 -21.37
C MET A 9 -65.16 5.98 -19.88
N PHE A 10 -66.13 5.76 -18.98
CA PHE A 10 -65.91 5.86 -17.54
C PHE A 10 -64.94 4.80 -17.01
N PHE A 11 -65.00 3.57 -17.52
CA PHE A 11 -64.07 2.51 -17.14
C PHE A 11 -62.64 2.77 -17.62
N ASN A 12 -62.47 3.23 -18.87
CA ASN A 12 -61.14 3.52 -19.43
C ASN A 12 -60.44 4.69 -18.71
N LYS A 13 -61.20 5.75 -18.41
CA LYS A 13 -60.67 6.90 -17.66
C LYS A 13 -60.27 6.52 -16.22
N LYS A 14 -60.99 5.58 -15.60
CA LYS A 14 -60.66 5.06 -14.26
C LYS A 14 -59.39 4.20 -14.28
N SER A 15 -59.15 3.41 -15.33
CA SER A 15 -57.91 2.63 -15.49
C SER A 15 -56.70 3.51 -15.75
N GLU A 16 -56.81 4.56 -16.58
CA GLU A 16 -55.72 5.52 -16.81
C GLU A 16 -55.32 6.25 -15.53
N GLU A 17 -56.30 6.70 -14.73
CA GLU A 17 -56.07 7.31 -13.41
C GLU A 17 -55.42 6.36 -12.40
N LEU A 18 -55.64 5.05 -12.51
CA LEU A 18 -54.99 4.05 -11.65
C LEU A 18 -53.53 3.81 -12.04
N VAL A 19 -53.25 3.76 -13.34
CA VAL A 19 -51.88 3.62 -13.87
C VAL A 19 -51.06 4.87 -13.56
N LYS A 20 -51.62 6.06 -13.77
CA LYS A 20 -50.96 7.33 -13.46
C LYS A 20 -50.62 7.44 -11.98
N ARG A 21 -51.51 6.99 -11.09
CA ARG A 21 -51.25 6.94 -9.64
C ARG A 21 -50.12 5.96 -9.28
N HIS A 22 -50.10 4.77 -9.88
CA HIS A 22 -49.01 3.81 -9.63
C HIS A 22 -47.65 4.34 -10.09
N ILE A 23 -47.59 4.92 -11.30
CA ILE A 23 -46.35 5.51 -11.81
C ILE A 23 -45.91 6.68 -10.93
N SER A 24 -46.84 7.54 -10.52
CA SER A 24 -46.52 8.66 -9.63
C SER A 24 -46.05 8.20 -8.25
N SER A 25 -46.57 7.08 -7.73
CA SER A 25 -46.12 6.49 -6.46
C SER A 25 -44.71 5.93 -6.60
N GLY A 26 -44.45 5.10 -7.62
CA GLY A 26 -43.13 4.53 -7.85
C GLY A 26 -42.05 5.58 -8.12
N LEU A 27 -42.38 6.66 -8.85
CA LEU A 27 -41.46 7.79 -9.03
C LEU A 27 -41.19 8.55 -7.73
N LYS A 28 -42.16 8.62 -6.82
CA LYS A 28 -41.97 9.23 -5.51
C LYS A 28 -41.03 8.40 -4.65
N GLU A 29 -41.21 7.08 -4.63
CA GLU A 29 -40.35 6.13 -3.91
C GLU A 29 -38.90 6.19 -4.42
N ILE A 30 -38.71 6.17 -5.75
CA ILE A 30 -37.38 6.31 -6.37
C ILE A 30 -36.73 7.65 -5.98
N LYS A 31 -37.52 8.73 -5.96
CA LYS A 31 -37.01 10.04 -5.58
C LYS A 31 -36.57 10.07 -4.10
N GLU A 32 -37.38 9.50 -3.22
CA GLU A 32 -37.07 9.40 -1.79
C GLU A 32 -35.79 8.58 -1.57
N GLU A 33 -35.61 7.46 -2.26
CA GLU A 33 -34.39 6.64 -2.20
C GLU A 33 -33.16 7.41 -2.71
N LEU A 34 -33.30 8.15 -3.83
CA LEU A 34 -32.23 8.99 -4.37
C LEU A 34 -31.82 10.13 -3.43
N ASP A 35 -32.80 10.78 -2.79
CA ASP A 35 -32.55 11.85 -1.82
C ASP A 35 -31.83 11.29 -0.56
N GLU A 36 -32.18 10.08 -0.12
CA GLU A 36 -31.49 9.39 0.97
C GLU A 36 -30.04 9.04 0.60
N HIS A 37 -29.82 8.45 -0.58
CA HIS A 37 -28.47 8.14 -1.08
C HIS A 37 -27.59 9.39 -1.19
N LEU A 38 -28.14 10.49 -1.70
CA LEU A 38 -27.41 11.76 -1.80
C LEU A 38 -26.96 12.25 -0.43
N THR A 39 -27.84 12.12 0.57
CA THR A 39 -27.52 12.47 1.96
C THR A 39 -26.40 11.60 2.51
N SER A 40 -26.46 10.28 2.31
CA SER A 40 -25.40 9.36 2.74
C SER A 40 -24.06 9.64 2.06
N VAL A 41 -24.05 9.94 0.75
CA VAL A 41 -22.83 10.28 0.01
C VAL A 41 -22.20 11.57 0.54
N ASN A 42 -23.00 12.59 0.83
CA ASN A 42 -22.49 13.83 1.41
C ASN A 42 -21.92 13.62 2.81
N GLN A 43 -22.59 12.81 3.64
CA GLN A 43 -22.08 12.47 4.97
C GLN A 43 -20.73 11.75 4.89
N ASN A 44 -20.61 10.73 4.04
CA ASN A 44 -19.35 10.01 3.82
C ASN A 44 -18.25 10.94 3.29
N THR A 45 -18.60 11.88 2.42
CA THR A 45 -17.63 12.88 1.90
C THR A 45 -17.08 13.74 3.03
N ASN A 46 -17.94 14.21 3.94
CA ASN A 46 -17.53 14.99 5.11
C ASN A 46 -16.69 14.16 6.09
N GLU A 47 -17.04 12.89 6.31
CA GLU A 47 -16.26 11.98 7.16
C GLU A 47 -14.87 11.72 6.59
N ILE A 48 -14.76 11.49 5.27
CA ILE A 48 -13.46 11.33 4.59
C ILE A 48 -12.61 12.59 4.74
N GLN A 49 -13.19 13.78 4.55
CA GLN A 49 -12.47 15.04 4.72
C GLN A 49 -11.96 15.20 6.15
N THR A 50 -12.83 14.96 7.14
CA THR A 50 -12.47 15.05 8.56
C THR A 50 -11.33 14.07 8.92
N ASN A 51 -11.41 12.83 8.41
CA ASN A 51 -10.34 11.85 8.61
C ASN A 51 -9.02 12.28 7.96
N TYR A 52 -9.07 12.87 6.78
CA TYR A 52 -7.87 13.40 6.13
C TYR A 52 -7.22 14.52 6.96
N GLU A 53 -8.02 15.44 7.50
CA GLU A 53 -7.54 16.50 8.39
C GLU A 53 -6.86 15.92 9.64
N TYR A 54 -7.46 14.90 10.27
CA TYR A 54 -6.82 14.20 11.40
C TYR A 54 -5.50 13.54 11.03
N LEU A 55 -5.40 12.92 9.84
CA LEU A 55 -4.15 12.31 9.37
C LEU A 55 -3.05 13.37 9.18
N CYS A 56 -3.38 14.53 8.60
CA CYS A 56 -2.42 15.63 8.47
C CYS A 56 -1.93 16.14 9.84
N GLU A 57 -2.83 16.26 10.82
CA GLU A 57 -2.42 16.63 12.18
C GLU A 57 -1.52 15.59 12.85
N LEU A 58 -1.81 14.30 12.63
CA LEU A 58 -0.98 13.20 13.13
C LEU A 58 0.42 13.24 12.50
N ASP A 59 0.52 13.44 11.20
CA ASP A 59 1.81 13.58 10.51
C ASP A 59 2.62 14.74 11.08
N SER A 60 1.97 15.88 11.36
CA SER A 60 2.64 17.02 12.00
C SER A 60 3.14 16.69 13.42
N LYS A 61 2.36 15.93 14.20
CA LYS A 61 2.77 15.50 15.54
C LYS A 61 3.93 14.48 15.48
N ILE A 62 3.93 13.59 14.50
CA ILE A 62 5.01 12.62 14.27
C ILE A 62 6.32 13.35 13.94
N GLU A 63 6.28 14.37 13.08
CA GLU A 63 7.50 15.12 12.73
C GLU A 63 8.06 15.86 13.95
N LYS A 64 7.20 16.50 14.77
CA LYS A 64 7.64 17.13 16.02
C LYS A 64 8.22 16.14 17.03
N LEU A 65 7.67 14.92 17.09
CA LEU A 65 8.21 13.87 17.96
C LEU A 65 9.59 13.43 17.47
N LYS A 66 9.78 13.29 16.16
CA LYS A 66 11.06 12.96 15.55
C LYS A 66 12.11 14.03 15.85
N GLU A 67 11.78 15.31 15.67
CA GLU A 67 12.66 16.44 16.05
C GLU A 67 13.09 16.35 17.52
N ARG A 68 12.14 16.12 18.44
CA ARG A 68 12.46 15.98 19.88
C ARG A 68 13.32 14.76 20.19
N ILE A 69 13.10 13.64 19.50
CA ILE A 69 13.93 12.45 19.64
C ILE A 69 15.35 12.75 19.17
N ASP A 70 15.51 13.44 18.04
CA ASP A 70 16.82 13.84 17.52
C ASP A 70 17.54 14.80 18.48
N GLU A 71 16.83 15.78 19.06
CA GLU A 71 17.36 16.68 20.11
C GLU A 71 17.84 15.91 21.35
N ILE A 72 17.01 14.99 21.87
CA ILE A 72 17.37 14.17 23.04
C ILE A 72 18.57 13.27 22.72
N THR A 73 18.59 12.68 21.52
CA THR A 73 19.67 11.81 21.04
C THR A 73 20.98 12.58 20.98
N MET A 74 20.95 13.83 20.48
CA MET A 74 22.09 14.73 20.46
C MET A 74 22.53 15.14 21.89
N PHE A 75 21.59 15.52 22.75
CA PHE A 75 21.87 15.96 24.13
C PHE A 75 22.50 14.84 24.98
N LEU A 76 21.99 13.62 24.86
CA LEU A 76 22.49 12.46 25.60
C LEU A 76 23.78 11.88 24.99
N GLY A 77 24.24 12.40 23.85
CA GLY A 77 25.39 11.84 23.12
C GLY A 77 25.19 10.39 22.71
N ILE A 78 23.93 9.92 22.67
CA ILE A 78 23.59 8.59 22.20
C ILE A 78 23.77 8.66 20.69
N SER A 79 24.95 8.28 20.18
CA SER A 79 25.00 7.86 18.77
C SER A 79 23.91 6.80 18.62
N HIS A 80 23.01 6.92 17.63
CA HIS A 80 21.98 5.92 17.35
C HIS A 80 22.51 4.55 17.73
N PRO A 81 21.83 3.78 18.60
CA PRO A 81 22.37 2.54 19.15
C PRO A 81 23.01 1.82 17.98
N LYS A 82 24.34 1.66 18.01
CA LYS A 82 25.04 0.91 16.97
C LYS A 82 24.33 -0.41 16.95
N ALA A 83 23.49 -0.62 15.95
CA ALA A 83 22.77 -1.86 15.82
C ALA A 83 23.87 -2.88 15.64
N ASP A 84 24.12 -3.65 16.70
CA ASP A 84 25.11 -4.71 16.71
C ASP A 84 24.52 -5.80 15.80
N TYR A 85 24.68 -5.60 14.49
CA TYR A 85 24.16 -6.50 13.48
C TYR A 85 25.00 -7.77 13.52
N LYS A 86 24.56 -8.74 14.32
CA LYS A 86 25.11 -10.09 14.33
C LYS A 86 24.58 -10.85 13.12
N ILE A 87 25.18 -10.58 11.96
CA ILE A 87 24.80 -11.23 10.71
C ILE A 87 25.40 -12.62 10.66
N SER A 88 24.54 -13.62 10.48
CA SER A 88 24.99 -14.98 10.24
C SER A 88 25.58 -15.12 8.82
N PRO A 89 26.59 -15.97 8.60
CA PRO A 89 27.22 -16.11 7.29
C PRO A 89 26.21 -16.40 6.17
N LEU A 90 26.28 -15.60 5.11
CA LEU A 90 25.48 -15.80 3.90
C LEU A 90 26.12 -16.84 2.98
N THR A 91 25.28 -17.66 2.36
CA THR A 91 25.66 -18.51 1.24
C THR A 91 25.92 -17.67 -0.01
N LYS A 92 26.57 -18.26 -1.03
CA LYS A 92 26.88 -17.56 -2.28
C LYS A 92 25.62 -16.98 -2.95
N ASN A 93 24.54 -17.76 -3.05
CA ASN A 93 23.30 -17.31 -3.69
C ASN A 93 22.61 -16.21 -2.89
N GLU A 94 22.66 -16.29 -1.55
CA GLU A 94 22.16 -15.22 -0.68
C GLU A 94 22.97 -13.93 -0.83
N LYS A 95 24.30 -14.02 -0.97
CA LYS A 95 25.16 -12.86 -1.27
C LYS A 95 24.81 -12.24 -2.62
N GLU A 96 24.53 -13.04 -3.63
CA GLU A 96 24.11 -12.55 -4.96
C GLU A 96 22.76 -11.83 -4.89
N VAL A 97 21.77 -12.40 -4.18
CA VAL A 97 20.47 -11.74 -3.92
C VAL A 97 20.64 -10.44 -3.14
N PHE A 98 21.46 -10.45 -2.09
CA PHE A 98 21.78 -9.26 -1.31
C PHE A 98 22.41 -8.17 -2.18
N LEU A 99 23.35 -8.51 -3.05
CA LEU A 99 24.05 -7.56 -3.91
C LEU A 99 23.09 -6.91 -4.90
N ILE A 100 22.18 -7.67 -5.52
CA ILE A 100 21.13 -7.11 -6.39
C ILE A 100 20.24 -6.13 -5.62
N LEU A 101 19.84 -6.47 -4.39
CA LEU A 101 19.06 -5.56 -3.55
C LEU A 101 19.84 -4.29 -3.18
N TYR A 102 21.16 -4.42 -2.99
CA TYR A 102 22.03 -3.32 -2.63
C TYR A 102 22.21 -2.35 -3.80
N THR A 103 22.56 -2.86 -4.99
CA THR A 103 22.86 -2.05 -6.18
C THR A 103 21.60 -1.56 -6.89
N LYS A 104 20.73 -2.48 -7.34
CA LYS A 104 19.50 -2.09 -8.06
C LYS A 104 18.47 -1.39 -7.17
N GLY A 105 18.52 -1.66 -5.86
CA GLY A 105 17.70 -0.94 -4.88
C GLY A 105 18.17 0.49 -4.61
N GLU A 106 19.37 0.87 -5.07
CA GLU A 106 19.83 2.25 -5.06
C GLU A 106 19.23 3.04 -6.24
N GLU A 107 19.23 2.45 -7.44
CA GLU A 107 18.69 3.08 -8.66
C GLU A 107 17.17 3.19 -8.67
N LYS A 108 16.46 2.09 -8.33
CA LYS A 108 14.99 2.01 -8.42
C LYS A 108 14.27 2.13 -7.08
N GLY A 109 15.00 2.07 -5.97
CA GLY A 109 14.42 2.03 -4.62
C GLY A 109 13.85 0.66 -4.26
N TYR A 110 12.59 0.40 -4.58
CA TYR A 110 11.91 -0.86 -4.26
C TYR A 110 11.95 -1.84 -5.43
N LEU A 111 12.26 -3.11 -5.15
CA LEU A 111 12.33 -4.18 -6.15
C LEU A 111 11.29 -5.25 -5.88
N THR A 112 10.69 -5.79 -6.93
CA THR A 112 9.79 -6.95 -6.83
C THR A 112 10.57 -8.27 -6.89
N TYR A 113 10.02 -9.35 -6.33
CA TYR A 113 10.61 -10.70 -6.44
C TYR A 113 10.92 -11.08 -7.90
N LYS A 114 10.00 -10.75 -8.82
CA LYS A 114 10.15 -10.97 -10.25
C LYS A 114 11.31 -10.21 -10.91
N GLU A 115 11.67 -9.03 -10.41
CA GLU A 115 12.82 -8.27 -10.93
C GLU A 115 14.15 -8.87 -10.46
N ILE A 116 14.20 -9.35 -9.23
CA ILE A 116 15.37 -10.01 -8.66
C ILE A 116 15.57 -11.38 -9.34
N ALA A 117 14.49 -12.15 -9.47
CA ALA A 117 14.48 -13.45 -10.17
C ALA A 117 15.02 -13.34 -11.60
N ARG A 118 14.56 -12.33 -12.35
CA ARG A 118 15.06 -12.05 -13.71
C ARG A 118 16.53 -11.63 -13.73
N SER A 119 17.01 -10.92 -12.71
CA SER A 119 18.40 -10.46 -12.66
C SER A 119 19.39 -11.59 -12.37
N LEU A 120 18.96 -12.61 -11.63
CA LEU A 120 19.80 -13.74 -11.22
C LEU A 120 19.50 -15.04 -11.98
N ALA A 121 18.56 -15.02 -12.94
CA ALA A 121 18.05 -16.20 -13.63
C ALA A 121 17.56 -17.31 -12.66
N LEU A 122 16.88 -16.90 -11.59
CA LEU A 122 16.30 -17.79 -10.57
C LEU A 122 14.76 -17.79 -10.66
N SER A 123 14.10 -18.77 -10.03
CA SER A 123 12.64 -18.74 -9.85
C SER A 123 12.24 -17.75 -8.76
N GLU A 124 11.01 -17.22 -8.84
CA GLU A 124 10.48 -16.29 -7.83
C GLU A 124 10.42 -16.96 -6.44
N ASP A 125 10.09 -18.25 -6.37
CA ASP A 125 10.07 -19.03 -5.12
C ASP A 125 11.46 -19.13 -4.48
N LEU A 126 12.51 -19.37 -5.28
CA LEU A 126 13.88 -19.43 -4.76
C LEU A 126 14.32 -18.07 -4.23
N VAL A 127 13.99 -16.99 -4.95
CA VAL A 127 14.27 -15.63 -4.47
C VAL A 127 13.52 -15.37 -3.16
N MET A 128 12.24 -15.71 -3.08
CA MET A 128 11.46 -15.54 -1.85
C MET A 128 12.10 -16.27 -0.67
N ASN A 129 12.55 -17.52 -0.87
CA ASN A 129 13.27 -18.28 0.15
C ASN A 129 14.58 -17.62 0.55
N TYR A 130 15.40 -17.16 -0.41
CA TYR A 130 16.63 -16.45 -0.09
C TYR A 130 16.36 -15.15 0.68
N ILE A 131 15.34 -14.39 0.31
CA ILE A 131 14.95 -13.18 1.04
C ILE A 131 14.51 -13.51 2.47
N THR A 132 13.76 -14.58 2.68
CA THR A 132 13.40 -15.05 4.02
C THR A 132 14.65 -15.40 4.82
N ASN A 133 15.59 -16.15 4.24
CA ASN A 133 16.86 -16.48 4.90
C ASN A 133 17.69 -15.24 5.24
N LEU A 134 17.73 -14.22 4.38
CA LEU A 134 18.43 -12.96 4.68
C LEU A 134 17.86 -12.30 5.94
N ILE A 135 16.53 -12.28 6.08
CA ILE A 135 15.85 -11.73 7.26
C ILE A 135 16.20 -12.55 8.50
N GLU A 136 16.10 -13.88 8.42
CA GLU A 136 16.45 -14.79 9.52
C GLU A 136 17.92 -14.64 9.96
N LYS A 137 18.82 -14.34 9.03
CA LYS A 137 20.24 -14.09 9.29
C LYS A 137 20.56 -12.69 9.79
N GLY A 138 19.54 -11.86 10.04
CA GLY A 138 19.69 -10.55 10.65
C GLY A 138 19.85 -9.39 9.68
N ILE A 139 19.53 -9.58 8.39
CA ILE A 139 19.51 -8.49 7.41
C ILE A 139 18.15 -7.80 7.42
N PRO A 140 18.08 -6.50 7.75
CA PRO A 140 16.83 -5.75 7.79
C PRO A 140 16.33 -5.44 6.38
N ILE A 141 15.27 -6.13 5.97
CA ILE A 141 14.57 -5.95 4.69
C ILE A 141 13.21 -5.31 4.94
N ILE A 142 12.96 -4.17 4.31
CA ILE A 142 11.69 -3.45 4.34
C ILE A 142 10.79 -3.99 3.23
N LYS A 143 9.61 -4.50 3.58
CA LYS A 143 8.59 -4.96 2.62
C LYS A 143 7.48 -3.90 2.50
N LYS A 144 7.10 -3.57 1.27
CA LYS A 144 5.97 -2.69 0.95
C LYS A 144 4.94 -3.49 0.14
N TYR A 145 3.70 -3.49 0.62
CA TYR A 145 2.57 -4.13 -0.04
C TYR A 145 1.78 -3.05 -0.79
N ALA A 146 1.73 -3.14 -2.11
CA ALA A 146 0.95 -2.22 -2.94
C ALA A 146 0.40 -2.96 -4.16
N ASN A 147 -0.88 -2.76 -4.49
CA ASN A 147 -1.53 -3.33 -5.68
C ASN A 147 -1.34 -4.85 -5.83
N ASN A 148 -1.54 -5.62 -4.75
CA ASN A 148 -1.29 -7.07 -4.66
C ASN A 148 0.14 -7.50 -5.05
N LYS A 149 1.12 -6.58 -5.01
CA LYS A 149 2.52 -6.87 -5.24
C LYS A 149 3.34 -6.54 -4.00
N VAL A 150 4.29 -7.41 -3.72
CA VAL A 150 5.28 -7.20 -2.66
C VAL A 150 6.53 -6.62 -3.32
N SER A 151 6.92 -5.45 -2.87
CA SER A 151 8.19 -4.83 -3.24
C SER A 151 9.06 -4.71 -2.00
N ILE A 152 10.35 -4.98 -2.16
CA ILE A 152 11.30 -5.08 -1.06
C ILE A 152 12.49 -4.14 -1.28
N LYS A 153 13.07 -3.68 -0.17
CA LYS A 153 14.23 -2.79 -0.16
C LYS A 153 15.06 -3.08 1.10
N LEU A 154 16.38 -2.89 1.01
CA LEU A 154 17.25 -2.91 2.20
C LEU A 154 17.08 -1.64 3.03
N ASP A 155 17.08 -1.79 4.35
CA ASP A 155 17.09 -0.66 5.27
C ASP A 155 18.27 0.30 4.98
N SER A 156 17.99 1.61 4.98
CA SER A 156 18.98 2.63 4.61
C SER A 156 20.09 2.78 5.65
N ASN A 157 19.77 2.58 6.94
CA ASN A 157 20.76 2.66 8.02
C ASN A 157 21.71 1.46 7.92
N PHE A 158 21.16 0.27 7.69
CA PHE A 158 21.95 -0.94 7.44
C PHE A 158 22.87 -0.79 6.23
N LYS A 159 22.40 -0.23 5.12
CA LYS A 159 23.25 0.03 3.94
C LYS A 159 24.42 0.96 4.23
N SER A 160 24.17 2.00 5.04
CA SER A 160 25.21 2.95 5.45
C SER A 160 26.28 2.28 6.33
N ILE A 161 25.89 1.33 7.17
CA ILE A 161 26.82 0.57 8.02
C ILE A 161 27.56 -0.48 7.18
N GLN A 162 26.89 -1.15 6.24
CA GLN A 162 27.54 -2.05 5.28
C GLN A 162 28.62 -1.33 4.45
N ALA A 163 28.38 -0.10 4.00
CA ALA A 163 29.37 0.68 3.26
C ALA A 163 30.59 1.07 4.12
N LYS A 164 30.39 1.32 5.42
CA LYS A 164 31.45 1.74 6.36
C LYS A 164 32.25 0.58 6.93
N GLU A 165 31.58 -0.52 7.28
CA GLU A 165 32.14 -1.61 8.08
C GLU A 165 32.17 -2.97 7.35
N ASN A 166 31.58 -3.07 6.15
CA ASN A 166 31.49 -4.30 5.34
C ASN A 166 30.98 -5.53 6.13
N ILE A 167 29.95 -5.33 6.95
CA ILE A 167 29.39 -6.33 7.88
C ILE A 167 28.91 -7.64 7.23
N VAL A 168 28.46 -7.61 5.96
CA VAL A 168 28.01 -8.78 5.18
C VAL A 168 29.18 -9.55 4.54
N LYS A 169 30.39 -8.98 4.49
CA LYS A 169 31.60 -9.58 3.89
C LYS A 169 31.34 -10.09 2.47
N ILE A 170 31.01 -9.16 1.56
CA ILE A 170 30.85 -9.48 0.14
C ILE A 170 32.24 -9.69 -0.45
N ASP A 171 32.48 -10.87 -1.03
CA ASP A 171 33.75 -11.17 -1.71
C ASP A 171 33.83 -10.35 -3.01
N GLU A 172 34.96 -9.68 -3.27
CA GLU A 172 35.19 -8.83 -4.46
C GLU A 172 34.87 -9.56 -5.78
N ALA A 173 35.07 -10.88 -5.82
CA ALA A 173 34.78 -11.73 -6.97
C ALA A 173 33.29 -11.80 -7.36
N ILE A 174 32.37 -11.56 -6.41
CA ILE A 174 30.92 -11.52 -6.66
C ILE A 174 30.50 -10.12 -7.13
N SER A 175 31.13 -9.07 -6.58
CA SER A 175 30.93 -7.68 -7.01
C SER A 175 31.32 -7.49 -8.48
N ALA A 176 32.46 -8.04 -8.89
CA ALA A 176 32.97 -7.91 -10.26
C ALA A 176 32.10 -8.60 -11.34
N LYS A 177 31.31 -9.62 -10.97
CA LYS A 177 30.46 -10.37 -11.92
C LYS A 177 29.17 -9.66 -12.31
N LEU A 178 28.80 -8.60 -11.60
CA LEU A 178 27.55 -7.87 -11.79
C LEU A 178 27.76 -6.43 -12.28
N SER A 179 29.01 -6.00 -12.47
CA SER A 179 29.40 -4.71 -13.06
C SER A 179 29.51 -4.74 -14.60
N HIS A 180 29.00 -5.79 -15.25
CA HIS A 180 28.96 -5.94 -16.70
C HIS A 180 27.55 -6.29 -17.18
#